data_AF-A0A0K8V548-F1
#
_entry.id   AF-A0A0K8V548-F1
#
_cell.length_a   1.000
_cell.length_b   1.000
_cell.length_c   1.000
_cell.angle_alpha   90.00
_cell.angle_beta   90.00
_cell.angle_gamma   90.00
#
_symmetry.space_group_name_H-M   'P 1'
#
loop_
_entity.id
_entity.type
_entity.pdbx_description
1 polymer ?
#
loop_
_entity_poly.entity_id
_entity_poly.type
_entity_poly.pdbx_seq_one_letter_code
_entity_poly.pdbx_strand_id
1 'polypeptide(L)'
;MPDRIIFPDIDDFESECTLSDGEQGMCRNIRYCPSALDSRERVKTCYFERSEQIVCCRDVPKEYATTRACSSYYPLVDQMVSGLSTRPNEFPYMIALGFETMLPDLFEFKCGGVLIAPNFVLTAAHCARIGGATPSVVLPGGGSLTDYSVRKHEIADVLIHPDYDPKKAYNDIALLKLKQPIVNFQPACLGATALLDNENITAIGYGHTQFGKTDFVLLDYRSCQGLEEEET
;
A
#
# COMPACT_ATOMS: atom_id res chain seq x y z
N MET A 1 -19.91 -13.59 0.87
CA MET A 1 -18.45 -13.65 1.05
C MET A 1 -17.84 -12.42 0.39
N PRO A 2 -17.40 -11.39 1.12
CA PRO A 2 -16.87 -10.17 0.49
C PRO A 2 -15.49 -9.68 1.00
N ASP A 3 -14.63 -10.56 1.53
CA ASP A 3 -13.38 -10.13 2.21
C ASP A 3 -12.08 -10.52 1.47
N ARG A 4 -12.14 -10.94 0.21
CA ARG A 4 -10.92 -11.29 -0.54
C ARG A 4 -10.39 -10.04 -1.25
N ILE A 5 -9.24 -9.55 -0.80
CA ILE A 5 -8.44 -8.59 -1.58
C ILE A 5 -7.93 -9.28 -2.83
N ILE A 6 -8.05 -8.59 -3.95
CA ILE A 6 -7.69 -9.08 -5.27
C ILE A 6 -6.57 -8.19 -5.79
N PHE A 7 -5.52 -8.82 -6.30
CA PHE A 7 -4.52 -8.17 -7.12
C PHE A 7 -4.98 -8.37 -8.57
N PRO A 8 -5.52 -7.33 -9.23
CA PRO A 8 -5.87 -7.43 -10.65
C PRO A 8 -4.60 -7.59 -11.49
N ASP A 9 -4.69 -8.31 -12.60
CA ASP A 9 -3.58 -8.44 -13.54
C ASP A 9 -3.36 -7.10 -14.27
N ILE A 10 -2.13 -6.78 -14.69
CA ILE A 10 -1.75 -5.48 -15.27
C ILE A 10 -2.54 -5.11 -16.55
N ASP A 11 -3.17 -6.09 -17.20
CA ASP A 11 -4.06 -5.89 -18.35
C ASP A 11 -5.53 -5.54 -17.97
N ASP A 12 -5.86 -5.48 -16.67
CA ASP A 12 -7.14 -4.97 -16.14
C ASP A 12 -7.21 -3.43 -16.16
N PHE A 13 -6.68 -2.77 -17.21
CA PHE A 13 -7.02 -1.38 -17.45
C PHE A 13 -8.50 -1.33 -17.82
N GLU A 14 -9.30 -0.93 -16.83
CA GLU A 14 -10.75 -0.83 -16.89
C GLU A 14 -11.18 -0.04 -18.15
N SER A 15 -11.55 -0.74 -19.20
CA SER A 15 -12.06 -0.13 -20.42
C SER A 15 -13.50 0.34 -20.17
N GLU A 16 -13.79 1.58 -20.55
CA GLU A 16 -15.16 2.10 -20.52
C GLU A 16 -16.08 1.25 -21.40
N CYS A 17 -17.28 1.00 -20.91
CA CYS A 17 -18.28 0.24 -21.63
C CYS A 17 -19.68 0.83 -21.40
N THR A 18 -20.63 0.44 -22.25
CA THR A 18 -22.03 0.86 -22.12
C THR A 18 -22.87 -0.35 -21.75
N LEU A 19 -23.66 -0.28 -20.68
CA LEU A 19 -24.60 -1.32 -20.26
C LEU A 19 -25.74 -1.48 -21.27
N SER A 20 -26.56 -2.53 -21.09
CA SER A 20 -27.67 -2.86 -21.97
C SER A 20 -28.79 -1.81 -21.99
N ASP A 21 -28.90 -1.01 -20.94
CA ASP A 21 -29.86 0.10 -20.80
C ASP A 21 -29.28 1.47 -21.22
N GLY A 22 -28.04 1.49 -21.72
CA GLY A 22 -27.39 2.70 -22.22
C GLY A 22 -26.56 3.48 -21.20
N GLU A 23 -26.52 3.05 -19.94
CA GLU A 23 -25.65 3.67 -18.93
C GLU A 23 -24.17 3.34 -19.15
N GLN A 24 -23.27 4.20 -18.68
CA GLN A 24 -21.83 3.94 -18.70
C GLN A 24 -21.41 3.06 -17.52
N GLY A 25 -20.47 2.17 -17.76
CA GLY A 25 -19.81 1.32 -16.78
C GLY A 25 -18.36 1.06 -17.17
N MET A 26 -17.68 0.18 -16.45
CA MET A 26 -16.33 -0.26 -16.82
C MET A 26 -16.21 -1.79 -16.83
N CYS A 27 -15.37 -2.29 -17.72
CA CYS A 27 -15.14 -3.71 -17.90
C CYS A 27 -14.31 -4.26 -16.73
N ARG A 28 -14.89 -5.19 -15.97
CA ARG A 28 -14.22 -5.92 -14.89
C ARG A 28 -14.68 -7.35 -14.81
N ASN A 29 -13.90 -8.19 -14.16
CA ASN A 29 -14.29 -9.57 -13.87
C ASN A 29 -15.67 -9.66 -13.19
N ILE A 30 -16.51 -10.60 -13.65
CA ILE A 30 -17.86 -10.81 -13.09
C ILE A 30 -17.86 -11.08 -11.58
N ARG A 31 -16.79 -11.70 -11.05
CA ARG A 31 -16.65 -11.94 -9.61
C ARG A 31 -16.53 -10.66 -8.80
N TYR A 32 -16.12 -9.56 -9.43
CA TYR A 32 -15.87 -8.27 -8.80
C TYR A 32 -16.87 -7.20 -9.22
N CYS A 33 -18.00 -7.62 -9.80
CA CYS A 33 -19.08 -6.74 -10.19
C CYS A 33 -20.38 -7.11 -9.45
N PRO A 34 -20.67 -6.49 -8.28
CA PRO A 34 -21.90 -6.75 -7.54
C PRO A 34 -23.17 -6.56 -8.38
N SER A 35 -23.26 -5.50 -9.19
CA SER A 35 -24.37 -5.27 -10.13
C SER A 35 -24.58 -6.40 -11.14
N ALA A 36 -23.52 -7.07 -11.58
CA ALA A 36 -23.64 -8.21 -12.48
C ALA A 36 -24.12 -9.49 -11.77
N LEU A 37 -23.83 -9.62 -10.47
CA LEU A 37 -24.22 -10.78 -9.66
C LEU A 37 -25.66 -10.68 -9.16
N ASP A 38 -26.18 -9.46 -8.94
CA ASP A 38 -27.54 -9.21 -8.44
C ASP A 38 -28.58 -9.01 -9.57
N SER A 39 -28.11 -8.86 -10.82
CA SER A 39 -28.98 -8.65 -11.97
C SER A 39 -29.68 -9.95 -12.42
N ARG A 40 -31.01 -9.88 -12.56
CA ARG A 40 -31.80 -10.91 -13.27
C ARG A 40 -31.72 -10.77 -14.81
N GLU A 41 -31.09 -9.71 -15.29
CA GLU A 41 -30.93 -9.44 -16.72
C GLU A 41 -29.63 -10.00 -17.27
N ARG A 42 -29.56 -10.10 -18.60
CA ARG A 42 -28.37 -10.60 -19.29
C ARG A 42 -27.23 -9.60 -19.14
N VAL A 43 -26.26 -9.97 -18.32
CA VAL A 43 -25.04 -9.18 -18.11
C VAL A 43 -24.29 -9.01 -19.43
N LYS A 44 -23.97 -7.77 -19.80
CA LYS A 44 -23.19 -7.47 -21.00
C LYS A 44 -21.74 -7.87 -20.77
N THR A 45 -21.27 -8.81 -21.58
CA THR A 45 -19.87 -9.24 -21.56
C THR A 45 -19.04 -8.27 -22.39
N CYS A 46 -17.91 -7.82 -21.84
CA CYS A 46 -16.91 -7.06 -22.56
C CYS A 46 -16.05 -8.01 -23.40
N TYR A 47 -15.34 -8.91 -22.73
CA TYR A 47 -14.51 -9.95 -23.34
C TYR A 47 -14.35 -11.13 -22.37
N PHE A 48 -13.73 -12.20 -22.86
CA PHE A 48 -13.31 -13.34 -22.03
C PHE A 48 -11.80 -13.36 -21.96
N GLU A 49 -11.28 -13.51 -20.75
CA GLU A 49 -9.86 -13.68 -20.51
C GLU A 49 -9.63 -15.08 -19.95
N ARG A 50 -9.06 -15.96 -20.78
CA ARG A 50 -8.94 -17.40 -20.49
C ARG A 50 -10.30 -18.01 -20.12
N SER A 51 -10.49 -18.41 -18.87
CA SER A 51 -11.75 -18.97 -18.34
C SER A 51 -12.57 -17.95 -17.54
N GLU A 52 -12.13 -16.70 -17.49
CA GLU A 52 -12.77 -15.64 -16.71
C GLU A 52 -13.61 -14.72 -17.61
N GLN A 53 -14.78 -14.34 -17.12
CA GLN A 53 -15.73 -13.51 -17.84
C GLN A 53 -15.61 -12.06 -17.35
N ILE A 54 -15.25 -11.16 -18.26
CA ILE A 54 -15.17 -9.73 -18.00
C ILE A 54 -16.48 -9.09 -18.48
N VAL A 55 -17.15 -8.37 -17.59
CA VAL A 55 -18.50 -7.81 -17.78
C VAL A 55 -18.51 -6.32 -17.58
N CYS A 56 -19.47 -5.65 -18.21
CA CYS A 56 -19.67 -4.22 -18.04
C CYS A 56 -20.32 -3.93 -16.69
N CYS A 57 -19.58 -3.34 -15.76
CA CYS A 57 -20.00 -3.12 -14.39
C CYS A 57 -20.47 -1.69 -14.15
N ARG A 58 -21.63 -1.54 -13.50
CA ARG A 58 -22.19 -0.23 -13.11
C ARG A 58 -21.53 0.35 -11.86
N ASP A 59 -21.20 -0.51 -10.89
CA ASP A 59 -20.78 -0.09 -9.55
C ASP A 59 -19.27 0.16 -9.43
N VAL A 60 -18.68 0.89 -10.37
CA VAL A 60 -17.27 1.26 -10.26
C VAL A 60 -17.17 2.46 -9.32
N PRO A 61 -16.44 2.36 -8.19
CA PRO A 61 -16.25 3.50 -7.31
C PRO A 61 -15.50 4.59 -8.09
N LYS A 62 -16.16 5.72 -8.38
CA LYS A 62 -15.53 6.91 -8.99
C LYS A 62 -14.43 7.52 -8.11
N GLU A 63 -14.40 7.15 -6.83
CA GLU A 63 -13.38 7.49 -5.85
C GLU A 63 -13.01 6.25 -5.04
N TYR A 64 -11.71 5.97 -4.93
CA TYR A 64 -11.23 4.90 -4.07
C TYR A 64 -11.33 5.30 -2.60
N ALA A 65 -11.59 4.34 -1.71
CA ALA A 65 -11.65 4.59 -0.26
C ALA A 65 -10.36 5.25 0.28
N THR A 66 -9.22 4.96 -0.36
CA THR A 66 -7.91 5.56 -0.10
C THR A 66 -7.86 7.05 -0.45
N THR A 67 -8.51 7.46 -1.54
CA THR A 67 -8.63 8.87 -1.95
C THR A 67 -9.43 9.69 -0.95
N ARG A 68 -10.50 9.11 -0.36
CA ARG A 68 -11.30 9.75 0.70
C ARG A 68 -10.59 9.81 2.05
N ALA A 69 -9.79 8.79 2.38
CA ALA A 69 -9.05 8.75 3.63
C ALA A 69 -7.94 9.81 3.71
N CYS A 70 -7.38 10.21 2.57
CA CYS A 70 -6.26 11.15 2.49
C CYS A 70 -6.66 12.63 2.28
N SER A 71 -7.89 12.95 1.86
CA SER A 71 -8.28 14.30 1.44
C SER A 71 -8.23 15.38 2.54
N SER A 72 -7.92 15.01 3.79
CA SER A 72 -7.87 15.90 4.96
C SER A 72 -6.47 16.43 5.31
N TYR A 73 -5.40 16.09 4.58
CA TYR A 73 -4.04 16.46 5.01
C TYR A 73 -3.08 16.75 3.85
N TYR A 74 -2.88 18.04 3.57
CA TYR A 74 -1.64 18.57 2.98
C TYR A 74 -1.10 19.65 3.93
N PRO A 75 -0.15 19.35 4.82
CA PRO A 75 0.67 20.42 5.36
C PRO A 75 1.53 20.94 4.21
N LEU A 76 1.52 22.25 4.01
CA LEU A 76 2.50 22.94 3.18
C LEU A 76 3.87 22.76 3.85
N VAL A 77 4.61 21.71 3.52
CA VAL A 77 5.93 21.48 4.13
C VAL A 77 7.00 22.22 3.35
N ASP A 78 6.98 23.54 3.49
CA ASP A 78 7.95 24.46 2.90
C ASP A 78 9.30 24.48 3.67
N GLN A 79 9.52 23.54 4.60
CA GLN A 79 10.73 23.47 5.44
C GLN A 79 11.13 22.03 5.84
N MET A 80 11.21 21.07 4.91
CA MET A 80 11.99 19.85 5.18
C MET A 80 13.44 20.04 4.71
N VAL A 81 14.38 19.72 5.60
CA VAL A 81 15.81 19.70 5.32
C VAL A 81 16.23 18.23 5.27
N SER A 82 16.75 17.80 4.12
CA SER A 82 17.22 16.42 3.87
C SER A 82 18.23 15.95 4.92
N GLY A 83 18.11 14.71 5.41
CA GLY A 83 19.06 14.07 6.31
C GLY A 83 18.95 14.42 7.80
N LEU A 84 17.87 15.09 8.23
CA LEU A 84 17.58 15.38 9.64
C LEU A 84 16.47 14.49 10.20
N SER A 85 16.46 14.35 11.54
CA SER A 85 15.36 13.75 12.30
C SER A 85 14.04 14.41 11.92
N THR A 86 13.04 13.61 11.59
CA THR A 86 11.68 14.11 11.39
C THR A 86 11.10 14.61 12.72
N ARG A 87 10.16 15.54 12.63
CA ARG A 87 9.33 15.94 13.78
C ARG A 87 8.37 14.80 14.12
N PRO A 88 7.97 14.66 15.41
CA PRO A 88 6.89 13.75 15.76
C PRO A 88 5.65 14.00 14.90
N ASN A 89 5.09 12.93 14.32
CA ASN A 89 3.92 12.96 13.44
C ASN A 89 4.10 13.77 12.13
N GLU A 90 5.33 14.04 11.68
CA GLU A 90 5.56 14.69 10.38
C GLU A 90 5.10 13.79 9.21
N PHE A 91 5.31 12.48 9.35
CA PHE A 91 4.85 11.47 8.40
C PHE A 91 3.96 10.44 9.14
N PRO A 92 2.70 10.79 9.45
CA PRO A 92 1.85 9.97 10.33
C PRO A 92 1.51 8.60 9.74
N TYR A 93 1.57 8.48 8.41
CA TYR A 93 1.35 7.24 7.68
C TYR A 93 2.57 6.30 7.66
N MET A 94 3.73 6.72 8.17
CA MET A 94 4.91 5.86 8.23
C MET A 94 4.73 4.75 9.26
N ILE A 95 4.98 3.52 8.84
CA ILE A 95 4.84 2.30 9.63
C ILE A 95 6.18 1.58 9.71
N ALA A 96 6.56 1.10 10.89
CA ALA A 96 7.64 0.14 11.07
C ALA A 96 7.09 -1.28 11.26
N LEU A 97 7.70 -2.27 10.61
CA LEU A 97 7.28 -3.67 10.64
C LEU A 97 8.14 -4.47 11.64
N GLY A 98 7.49 -4.98 12.69
CA GLY A 98 8.12 -5.72 13.77
C GLY A 98 8.01 -7.23 13.59
N PHE A 99 9.12 -7.92 13.76
CA PHE A 99 9.23 -9.38 13.71
C PHE A 99 9.51 -9.93 15.10
N GLU A 100 8.89 -11.06 15.44
CA GLU A 100 9.13 -11.72 16.72
C GLU A 100 10.60 -12.12 16.87
N THR A 101 11.11 -11.95 18.08
CA THR A 101 12.42 -12.47 18.48
C THR A 101 12.25 -13.69 19.38
N MET A 102 13.37 -14.30 19.78
CA MET A 102 13.34 -15.39 20.77
C MET A 102 12.88 -14.93 22.16
N LEU A 103 12.83 -13.62 22.41
CA LEU A 103 12.37 -13.05 23.67
C LEU A 103 10.90 -12.63 23.55
N PRO A 104 10.06 -12.95 24.55
CA PRO A 104 8.65 -12.58 24.54
C PRO A 104 8.49 -11.06 24.53
N ASP A 105 7.51 -10.56 23.77
CA ASP A 105 7.17 -9.15 23.60
C ASP A 105 8.28 -8.23 23.05
N LEU A 106 9.42 -8.81 22.65
CA LEU A 106 10.50 -8.11 21.98
C LEU A 106 10.39 -8.35 20.47
N PHE A 107 10.36 -7.24 19.74
CA PHE A 107 10.25 -7.23 18.29
C PHE A 107 11.46 -6.55 17.66
N GLU A 108 11.94 -7.12 16.57
CA GLU A 108 12.99 -6.54 15.74
C GLU A 108 12.34 -5.84 14.53
N PHE A 109 12.59 -4.54 14.36
CA PHE A 109 12.03 -3.77 13.25
C PHE A 109 12.99 -3.79 12.06
N LYS A 110 12.59 -4.45 10.97
CA LYS A 110 13.47 -4.70 9.81
C LYS A 110 13.06 -3.99 8.53
N CYS A 111 11.80 -3.57 8.45
CA CYS A 111 11.22 -2.98 7.26
C CYS A 111 10.26 -1.84 7.61
N GLY A 112 9.98 -1.01 6.61
CA GLY A 112 8.93 0.01 6.67
C GLY A 112 7.66 -0.43 5.94
N GLY A 113 6.62 0.36 6.10
CA GLY A 113 5.38 0.28 5.34
C GLY A 113 4.64 1.62 5.41
N VAL A 114 3.50 1.70 4.74
CA VAL A 114 2.67 2.90 4.64
C VAL A 114 1.24 2.57 5.02
N LEU A 115 0.66 3.31 5.97
CA LEU A 115 -0.75 3.21 6.29
C LEU A 115 -1.57 3.76 5.12
N ILE A 116 -2.41 2.93 4.49
CA ILE A 116 -3.23 3.35 3.33
C ILE A 116 -4.74 3.34 3.65
N ALA A 117 -5.13 2.66 4.73
CA ALA A 117 -6.44 2.74 5.35
C ALA A 117 -6.30 2.41 6.85
N PRO A 118 -7.29 2.70 7.71
CA PRO A 118 -7.19 2.46 9.16
C PRO A 118 -6.76 1.03 9.54
N ASN A 119 -7.10 0.02 8.72
CA ASN A 119 -6.79 -1.37 8.94
C ASN A 119 -5.87 -2.00 7.87
N PHE A 120 -5.26 -1.18 6.99
CA PHE A 120 -4.39 -1.67 5.91
C PHE A 120 -3.09 -0.91 5.83
N VAL A 121 -1.99 -1.68 5.82
CA VAL A 121 -0.64 -1.20 5.58
C VAL A 121 -0.14 -1.78 4.26
N LEU A 122 0.40 -0.91 3.41
CA LEU A 122 1.11 -1.25 2.19
C LEU A 122 2.61 -1.43 2.48
N THR A 123 3.22 -2.46 1.92
CA THR A 123 4.65 -2.74 2.06
C THR A 123 5.19 -3.46 0.82
N ALA A 124 6.50 -3.63 0.72
CA ALA A 124 7.11 -4.53 -0.24
C ALA A 124 6.83 -6.01 0.13
N ALA A 125 6.76 -6.88 -0.88
CA ALA A 125 6.57 -8.32 -0.70
C ALA A 125 7.76 -8.97 0.00
N HIS A 126 8.99 -8.54 -0.31
CA HIS A 126 10.18 -9.04 0.39
C HIS A 126 10.16 -8.70 1.89
N CYS A 127 9.56 -7.57 2.26
CA CYS A 127 9.36 -7.17 3.65
C CYS A 127 8.24 -7.96 4.35
N ALA A 128 7.28 -8.50 3.59
CA ALA A 128 6.21 -9.32 4.14
C ALA A 128 6.71 -10.71 4.58
N ARG A 129 7.88 -11.16 4.08
CA ARG A 129 8.49 -12.42 4.51
C ARG A 129 10.02 -12.40 4.46
N ILE A 130 10.65 -12.22 5.62
CA ILE A 130 12.12 -12.19 5.76
C ILE A 130 12.59 -13.48 6.44
N GLY A 131 13.46 -14.25 5.77
CA GLY A 131 14.03 -15.48 6.34
C GLY A 131 12.98 -16.54 6.72
N GLY A 132 11.79 -16.49 6.09
CA GLY A 132 10.65 -17.37 6.40
C GLY A 132 9.71 -16.85 7.48
N ALA A 133 10.06 -15.76 8.18
CA ALA A 133 9.19 -15.12 9.17
C ALA A 133 8.39 -13.98 8.54
N THR A 134 7.14 -13.81 8.99
CA THR A 134 6.28 -12.67 8.65
C THR A 134 6.30 -11.65 9.78
N PRO A 135 6.05 -10.36 9.51
CA PRO A 135 5.87 -9.38 10.58
C PRO A 135 4.63 -9.77 11.40
N SER A 136 4.71 -9.59 12.72
CA SER A 136 3.61 -9.88 13.66
C SER A 136 2.91 -8.61 14.13
N VAL A 137 3.63 -7.50 14.17
CA VAL A 137 3.11 -6.20 14.62
C VAL A 137 3.57 -5.06 13.71
N VAL A 138 2.80 -3.98 13.72
CA VAL A 138 3.17 -2.69 13.13
C VAL A 138 3.27 -1.62 14.21
N LEU A 139 4.22 -0.69 14.03
CA LEU A 139 4.37 0.50 14.87
C LEU A 139 4.13 1.77 14.02
N PRO A 140 3.05 2.54 14.28
CA PRO A 140 2.73 3.75 13.53
C PRO A 140 3.40 5.01 14.06
N GLY A 141 3.36 6.08 13.24
CA GLY A 141 3.59 7.46 13.68
C GLY A 141 4.91 8.10 13.29
N GLY A 142 5.81 7.35 12.63
CA GLY A 142 7.04 7.93 12.09
C GLY A 142 7.97 8.54 13.15
N GLY A 143 7.85 8.13 14.41
CA GLY A 143 8.65 8.59 15.55
C GLY A 143 9.76 7.60 15.90
N SER A 144 10.32 7.65 17.11
CA SER A 144 11.38 6.69 17.49
C SER A 144 10.86 5.25 17.57
N LEU A 145 11.61 4.28 17.02
CA LEU A 145 11.34 2.85 17.19
C LEU A 145 11.44 2.38 18.66
N THR A 146 12.05 3.18 19.52
CA THR A 146 12.19 2.94 20.96
C THR A 146 11.17 3.71 21.80
N ASP A 147 10.21 4.39 21.17
CA ASP A 147 9.12 5.04 21.89
C ASP A 147 8.06 4.02 22.33
N TYR A 148 8.19 3.56 23.58
CA TYR A 148 7.26 2.63 24.19
C TYR A 148 5.88 3.22 24.53
N SER A 149 5.70 4.54 24.39
CA SER A 149 4.39 5.18 24.58
C SER A 149 3.45 4.93 23.38
N VAL A 150 4.01 4.62 22.22
CA VAL A 150 3.24 4.30 21.02
C VAL A 150 2.83 2.83 21.04
N ARG A 151 1.52 2.59 20.88
CA ARG A 151 0.94 1.26 20.85
C ARG A 151 1.31 0.54 19.54
N LYS A 152 1.80 -0.69 19.67
CA LYS A 152 1.93 -1.64 18.55
C LYS A 152 0.57 -2.23 18.18
N HIS A 153 0.35 -2.46 16.89
CA HIS A 153 -0.87 -3.07 16.37
C HIS A 153 -0.58 -4.44 15.77
N GLU A 154 -1.38 -5.45 16.13
CA GLU A 154 -1.21 -6.81 15.62
C GLU A 154 -1.69 -6.94 14.18
N ILE A 155 -0.96 -7.74 13.41
CA ILE A 155 -1.30 -8.12 12.05
C ILE A 155 -2.25 -9.33 12.09
N ALA A 156 -3.35 -9.24 11.36
CA ALA A 156 -4.34 -10.30 11.19
C ALA A 156 -4.00 -11.19 10.00
N ASP A 157 -3.54 -10.59 8.90
CA ASP A 157 -3.27 -11.29 7.65
C ASP A 157 -2.17 -10.60 6.84
N VAL A 158 -1.44 -11.39 6.06
CA VAL A 158 -0.33 -10.97 5.21
C VAL A 158 -0.61 -11.43 3.78
N LEU A 159 -0.86 -10.47 2.91
CA LEU A 159 -1.31 -10.68 1.54
C LEU A 159 -0.20 -10.26 0.58
N ILE A 160 0.62 -11.23 0.19
CA ILE A 160 1.69 -11.03 -0.81
C ILE A 160 1.08 -11.09 -2.20
N HIS A 161 1.55 -10.23 -3.12
CA HIS A 161 1.15 -10.30 -4.52
C HIS A 161 1.37 -11.71 -5.08
N PRO A 162 0.38 -12.35 -5.72
CA PRO A 162 0.47 -13.74 -6.17
C PRO A 162 1.63 -13.97 -7.14
N ASP A 163 1.92 -12.99 -8.00
CA ASP A 163 3.00 -13.04 -8.98
C ASP A 163 4.32 -12.41 -8.51
N TYR A 164 4.53 -12.27 -7.20
CA TYR A 164 5.82 -11.83 -6.66
C TYR A 164 6.93 -12.84 -7.00
N ASP A 165 7.96 -12.38 -7.71
CA ASP A 165 9.16 -13.17 -8.01
C ASP A 165 10.36 -12.63 -7.23
N PRO A 166 10.81 -13.32 -6.15
CA PRO A 166 11.92 -12.85 -5.33
C PRO A 166 13.27 -12.84 -6.05
N LYS A 167 13.40 -13.50 -7.21
CA LYS A 167 14.64 -13.50 -7.99
C LYS A 167 14.75 -12.28 -8.91
N LYS A 168 13.61 -11.75 -9.35
CA LYS A 168 13.53 -10.62 -10.28
C LYS A 168 13.08 -9.32 -9.62
N ALA A 169 12.61 -9.39 -8.37
CA ALA A 169 11.96 -8.29 -7.67
C ALA A 169 10.73 -7.71 -8.40
N TYR A 170 10.10 -8.50 -9.27
CA TYR A 170 8.84 -8.12 -9.91
C TYR A 170 7.67 -8.34 -8.97
N ASN A 171 6.68 -7.45 -9.07
CA ASN A 171 5.49 -7.42 -8.21
C ASN A 171 5.84 -7.43 -6.72
N ASP A 172 6.86 -6.68 -6.34
CA ASP A 172 7.35 -6.58 -4.95
C ASP A 172 6.43 -5.70 -4.08
N ILE A 173 5.18 -6.14 -3.92
CA ILE A 173 4.11 -5.43 -3.22
C ILE A 173 3.31 -6.42 -2.36
N ALA A 174 2.92 -5.98 -1.16
CA ALA A 174 2.11 -6.75 -0.24
C ALA A 174 1.25 -5.83 0.64
N LEU A 175 0.15 -6.40 1.13
CA LEU A 175 -0.78 -5.75 2.05
C LEU A 175 -0.81 -6.48 3.39
N LEU A 176 -0.81 -5.72 4.48
CA LEU A 176 -0.99 -6.23 5.83
C LEU A 176 -2.34 -5.78 6.35
N LYS A 177 -3.22 -6.74 6.69
CA LYS A 177 -4.51 -6.47 7.34
C LYS A 177 -4.28 -6.41 8.84
N LEU A 178 -4.67 -5.33 9.49
CA LEU A 178 -4.54 -5.18 10.94
C LEU A 178 -5.74 -5.78 11.68
N LYS A 179 -5.52 -6.34 12.88
CA LYS A 179 -6.63 -6.86 13.72
C LYS A 179 -7.53 -5.75 14.24
N GLN A 180 -6.96 -4.57 14.49
CA GLN A 180 -7.68 -3.39 14.99
C GLN A 180 -7.28 -2.16 14.20
N PRO A 181 -8.24 -1.27 13.87
CA PRO A 181 -7.96 -0.06 13.12
C PRO A 181 -7.07 0.90 13.93
N ILE A 182 -6.15 1.54 13.23
CA ILE A 182 -5.39 2.70 13.70
C ILE A 182 -6.24 3.94 13.46
N VAL A 183 -6.56 4.68 14.53
CA VAL A 183 -7.46 5.85 14.47
C VAL A 183 -6.75 7.18 14.75
N ASN A 184 -5.54 7.14 15.32
CA ASN A 184 -4.79 8.33 15.72
C ASN A 184 -3.76 8.79 14.66
N PHE A 185 -3.67 8.07 13.54
CA PHE A 185 -2.72 8.34 12.47
C PHE A 185 -3.43 8.36 11.13
N GLN A 186 -3.10 9.37 10.32
CA GLN A 186 -3.72 9.58 9.02
C GLN A 186 -3.08 8.66 7.97
N PRO A 187 -3.86 7.98 7.12
CA PRO A 187 -3.33 7.23 5.98
C PRO A 187 -2.74 8.14 4.89
N ALA A 188 -1.81 7.60 4.11
CA ALA A 188 -1.26 8.22 2.91
C ALA A 188 -2.24 8.13 1.72
N CYS A 189 -2.11 9.08 0.79
CA CYS A 189 -2.73 9.01 -0.52
C CYS A 189 -2.06 7.94 -1.37
N LEU A 190 -2.86 7.17 -2.11
CA LEU A 190 -2.37 6.42 -3.26
C LEU A 190 -2.49 7.30 -4.51
N GLY A 191 -1.39 7.48 -5.24
CA GLY A 191 -1.40 8.18 -6.52
C GLY A 191 -2.23 7.41 -7.53
N ALA A 192 -3.15 8.09 -8.22
CA ALA A 192 -3.95 7.50 -9.30
C ALA A 192 -3.21 7.49 -10.65
N THR A 193 -2.10 8.24 -10.74
CA THR A 193 -1.28 8.39 -11.94
C THR A 193 0.17 8.11 -11.60
N ALA A 194 0.91 7.52 -12.55
CA ALA A 194 2.36 7.44 -12.46
C ALA A 194 2.93 8.86 -12.27
N LEU A 195 3.92 8.99 -11.40
CA LEU A 195 4.66 10.23 -11.24
C LEU A 195 5.34 10.55 -12.57
N LEU A 196 5.32 11.82 -12.96
CA LEU A 196 6.03 12.29 -14.15
C LEU A 196 7.53 12.31 -13.86
N ASP A 197 8.34 12.08 -14.89
CA ASP A 197 9.80 12.22 -14.80
C ASP A 197 10.17 13.63 -14.29
N ASN A 198 11.21 13.72 -13.45
CA ASN A 198 11.72 14.94 -12.79
C ASN A 198 10.92 15.53 -11.61
N GLU A 199 9.98 14.81 -11.00
CA GLU A 199 9.44 15.25 -9.70
C GLU A 199 10.38 14.91 -8.53
N ASN A 200 10.62 15.89 -7.66
CA ASN A 200 11.37 15.65 -6.42
C ASN A 200 10.54 14.77 -5.47
N ILE A 201 10.96 13.53 -5.28
CA ILE A 201 10.35 12.63 -4.30
C ILE A 201 11.10 12.64 -2.98
N THR A 202 10.35 12.36 -1.92
CA THR A 202 10.83 12.28 -0.54
C THR A 202 10.77 10.82 -0.09
N ALA A 203 11.93 10.23 0.17
CA ALA A 203 12.03 8.90 0.75
C ALA A 203 12.17 9.01 2.27
N ILE A 204 11.36 8.26 3.02
CA ILE A 204 11.39 8.27 4.48
C ILE A 204 11.75 6.89 5.04
N GLY A 205 12.57 6.84 6.09
CA GLY A 205 12.95 5.56 6.71
C GLY A 205 13.81 5.69 7.95
N TYR A 206 13.95 4.58 8.68
CA TYR A 206 14.78 4.44 9.89
C TYR A 206 16.22 3.99 9.56
N GLY A 207 16.70 4.31 8.35
CA GLY A 207 17.95 3.81 7.78
C GLY A 207 19.20 4.56 8.25
N HIS A 208 20.37 3.95 8.06
CA HIS A 208 21.67 4.47 8.49
C HIS A 208 22.10 5.74 7.74
N THR A 209 22.52 6.79 8.45
CA THR A 209 23.28 7.92 7.85
C THR A 209 24.80 7.78 7.99
N GLN A 210 25.28 6.92 8.90
CA GLN A 210 26.72 6.75 9.17
C GLN A 210 27.06 5.29 9.54
N PHE A 211 28.26 4.85 9.13
CA PHE A 211 28.83 3.56 9.53
C PHE A 211 28.89 3.45 11.07
N GLY A 212 28.19 2.46 11.64
CA GLY A 212 28.34 2.08 13.05
C GLY A 212 27.31 2.65 14.05
N LYS A 213 26.24 3.33 13.61
CA LYS A 213 25.11 3.72 14.48
C LYS A 213 23.78 3.19 13.95
N THR A 214 23.03 2.46 14.77
CA THR A 214 21.61 2.19 14.56
C THR A 214 20.82 3.44 14.95
N ASP A 215 20.36 4.20 13.96
CA ASP A 215 19.49 5.34 14.20
C ASP A 215 18.04 4.83 14.26
N PHE A 216 17.40 4.96 15.42
CA PHE A 216 16.02 4.52 15.65
C PHE A 216 14.98 5.58 15.26
N VAL A 217 15.40 6.62 14.54
CA VAL A 217 14.63 7.83 14.26
C VAL A 217 14.32 7.90 12.77
N LEU A 218 13.11 8.34 12.43
CA LEU A 218 12.73 8.51 11.04
C LEU A 218 13.50 9.68 10.41
N LEU A 219 13.95 9.48 9.18
CA LEU A 219 14.70 10.45 8.38
C LEU A 219 13.99 10.66 7.03
N ASP A 220 14.19 11.83 6.42
CA ASP A 220 13.73 12.21 5.08
C ASP A 220 14.94 12.41 4.13
N TYR A 221 14.88 11.84 2.93
CA TYR A 221 15.83 12.02 1.82
C TYR A 221 15.13 12.57 0.56
N ARG A 222 15.60 13.72 0.06
CA ARG A 222 15.03 14.44 -1.11
C ARG A 222 15.73 14.21 -2.46
N SER A 223 16.31 13.03 -2.71
CA SER A 223 17.01 12.78 -3.98
C SER A 223 16.96 11.31 -4.38
N CYS A 224 15.81 10.87 -4.86
CA CYS A 224 15.74 9.69 -5.72
C CYS A 224 15.40 10.20 -7.12
N GLN A 225 16.42 10.40 -7.96
CA GLN A 225 16.19 10.59 -9.40
C GLN A 225 15.67 9.26 -9.94
N GLY A 226 14.62 9.30 -10.77
CA GLY A 226 14.15 8.13 -11.51
C GLY A 226 15.32 7.51 -12.27
N LEU A 227 15.51 6.21 -12.12
CA LEU A 227 16.55 5.50 -12.87
C LEU A 227 16.11 5.49 -14.34
N GLU A 228 16.86 6.16 -15.21
CA GLU A 228 16.78 5.93 -16.65
C GLU A 228 17.09 4.44 -16.89
N GLU A 229 16.16 3.70 -17.47
CA GLU A 229 16.48 2.43 -18.11
C GLU A 229 17.32 2.76 -19.36
N GLU A 230 18.65 2.75 -19.23
CA GLU A 230 19.52 2.68 -20.40
C GLU A 230 19.30 1.31 -21.06
N GLU A 231 18.50 1.28 -22.14
CA GLU A 231 18.51 0.19 -23.11
C GLU A 231 19.91 0.09 -23.74
N THR A 232 20.62 -1.00 -23.45
CA THR A 232 21.80 -1.46 -24.21
C THR A 232 21.56 -2.81 -24.84
#